data_AF-G5E2X4-F1
#
_entry.id   AF-G5E2X4-F1
#
_cell.length_a   1.000
_cell.length_b   1.000
_cell.length_c   1.000
_cell.angle_alpha   90.00
_cell.angle_beta   90.00
_cell.angle_gamma   90.00
#
_symmetry.space_group_name_H-M   'P 1'
#
loop_
_entity.id
_entity.type
_entity.pdbx_description
1 polymer ?
#
loop_
_entity_poly.entity_id
_entity_poly.type
_entity_poly.pdbx_seq_one_letter_code
_entity_poly.pdbx_strand_id
1 'polypeptide(L)' 'AKSVPSHTYSNEVVTLWYRPPDVLLGSTEYSTCLDMWGVGCIFVEMIQGVAAFPGMKDIQDQLERIFLILGTPNEDT' A
#
# COMPACT_ATOMS: atom_id res chain seq x y z
N ALA A 1 9.92 23.25 33.16
CA ALA A 1 8.89 22.75 32.23
C ALA A 1 9.59 21.88 31.19
N LYS A 2 9.36 20.56 31.21
CA LYS A 2 9.97 19.64 30.25
C LYS A 2 9.15 19.74 28.95
N SER A 3 9.78 20.16 27.86
CA SER A 3 9.16 20.21 26.54
C SER A 3 8.73 18.79 26.15
N VAL A 4 7.45 18.64 25.84
CA VAL A 4 6.92 17.41 25.26
C VAL A 4 7.63 17.22 23.92
N PRO A 5 8.33 16.09 23.66
CA PRO A 5 8.87 15.83 22.35
C PRO A 5 7.68 15.69 21.40
N SER A 6 7.55 16.61 20.44
CA SER A 6 6.69 16.40 19.29
C SER A 6 7.32 15.27 18.48
N HIS A 7 6.91 14.03 18.75
CA HIS A 7 7.09 12.96 17.79
C HIS A 7 6.36 13.42 16.54
N THR A 8 7.11 13.91 15.55
CA THR A 8 6.67 13.92 14.17
C THR A 8 6.41 12.46 13.85
N TYR A 9 5.16 12.01 13.99
CA TYR A 9 4.75 10.71 13.51
C TYR A 9 4.93 10.78 12.00
N SER A 10 6.02 10.22 11.48
CA SER A 10 6.17 10.03 10.05
C SER A 10 4.91 9.29 9.56
N ASN A 11 4.33 9.71 8.44
CA ASN A 11 3.20 9.04 7.79
C ASN A 11 3.51 7.59 7.32
N GLU A 12 4.68 7.07 7.71
CA GLU A 12 5.19 5.72 7.53
C GLU A 12 4.59 4.71 8.51
N VAL A 13 3.75 5.12 9.47
CA VAL A 13 3.10 4.21 10.45
C VAL A 13 1.78 3.61 9.93
N VAL A 14 1.68 3.38 8.63
CA VAL A 14 0.74 2.40 8.06
C VAL A 14 1.57 1.55 7.12
N THR A 15 1.65 0.25 7.42
CA THR A 15 2.40 -0.73 6.63
C THR A 15 2.00 -0.57 5.16
N LEU A 16 2.94 -0.07 4.34
CA LEU A 16 2.71 0.30 2.93
C LEU A 16 2.12 -0.85 2.08
N TRP A 17 2.23 -2.08 2.58
CA TRP A 17 1.86 -3.33 1.92
C TRP A 17 0.38 -3.43 1.54
N TYR A 18 -0.48 -2.72 2.26
CA TYR A 18 -1.94 -2.79 2.08
C TYR A 18 -2.51 -1.58 1.34
N ARG A 19 -1.66 -0.65 0.88
CA ARG A 19 -2.14 0.52 0.13
C ARG A 19 -2.36 0.16 -1.35
N PRO A 20 -3.53 0.51 -1.92
CA PRO A 20 -3.82 0.32 -3.34
C PRO A 20 -3.03 1.28 -4.24
N PRO A 21 -2.85 0.93 -5.52
CA PRO A 21 -2.07 1.72 -6.48
C PRO A 21 -2.60 3.16 -6.62
N ASP A 22 -3.92 3.38 -6.62
CA ASP A 22 -4.50 4.72 -6.74
C ASP A 22 -4.11 5.65 -5.58
N VAL A 23 -4.09 5.12 -4.36
CA VAL A 23 -3.66 5.86 -3.16
C VAL A 23 -2.16 6.13 -3.20
N LEU A 24 -1.37 5.17 -3.69
CA LEU A 24 0.07 5.34 -3.88
C LEU A 24 0.39 6.39 -4.96
N LEU A 25 -0.47 6.55 -5.97
CA LEU A 25 -0.37 7.58 -7.01
C LEU A 25 -0.93 8.95 -6.58
N GLY A 26 -1.43 9.06 -5.34
CA GLY A 26 -1.88 10.33 -4.77
C GLY A 26 -3.38 10.63 -4.92
N SER A 27 -4.20 9.63 -5.29
CA SER A 27 -5.65 9.79 -5.25
C SER A 27 -6.13 10.01 -3.82
N THR A 28 -6.97 11.02 -3.63
CA THR A 28 -7.64 11.34 -2.37
C THR A 28 -9.07 10.83 -2.32
N GLU A 29 -9.52 10.15 -3.38
CA GLU A 29 -10.85 9.56 -3.45
C GLU A 29 -10.86 8.24 -2.67
N TYR A 30 -11.12 8.36 -1.36
CA TYR A 30 -11.32 7.21 -0.50
C TYR A 30 -12.70 6.59 -0.76
N SER A 31 -12.70 5.43 -1.42
CA SER A 31 -13.90 4.66 -1.73
C SER A 31 -13.87 3.28 -1.06
N THR A 32 -15.03 2.61 -0.94
CA THR A 32 -15.16 1.23 -0.45
C THR A 32 -14.30 0.23 -1.23
N CYS A 33 -13.91 0.57 -2.47
CA CYS A 33 -12.96 -0.21 -3.27
C CYS A 33 -11.59 -0.37 -2.60
N LEU A 34 -11.17 0.60 -1.76
CA LEU A 34 -9.91 0.53 -1.01
C LEU A 34 -9.92 -0.60 0.02
N ASP A 35 -11.06 -0.84 0.68
CA ASP A 35 -11.21 -1.94 1.62
C ASP A 35 -11.08 -3.30 0.91
N MET A 36 -11.63 -3.40 -0.30
CA MET A 36 -11.54 -4.62 -1.12
C MET A 36 -10.10 -4.92 -1.57
N TRP A 37 -9.27 -3.90 -1.78
CA TRP A 37 -7.84 -4.10 -2.04
C TRP A 37 -7.14 -4.74 -0.84
N GLY A 38 -7.34 -4.18 0.36
CA GLY A 38 -6.78 -4.73 1.59
C GLY A 38 -7.23 -6.17 1.84
N VAL A 39 -8.51 -6.48 1.61
CA VAL A 39 -9.05 -7.84 1.68
C VAL A 39 -8.33 -8.78 0.71
N GLY A 40 -8.09 -8.33 -0.53
CA GLY A 40 -7.32 -9.10 -1.52
C GLY A 40 -5.89 -9.40 -1.06
N CYS A 41 -5.18 -8.40 -0.54
CA CYS A 41 -3.83 -8.58 0.00
C CYS A 41 -3.80 -9.61 1.15
N ILE A 42 -4.74 -9.50 2.10
CA ILE A 42 -4.84 -10.45 3.24
C ILE A 42 -5.18 -11.85 2.75
N PHE A 43 -6.10 -11.97 1.79
CA PHE A 43 -6.49 -13.27 1.23
C PHE A 43 -5.32 -13.99 0.56
N VAL A 44 -4.54 -13.27 -0.25
CA VAL A 44 -3.31 -13.81 -0.87
C VAL A 44 -2.26 -14.16 0.19
N GLU A 45 -2.09 -13.32 1.20
CA GLU A 45 -1.15 -13.57 2.32
C GLU A 45 -1.52 -14.83 3.10
N MET A 46 -2.80 -15.07 3.35
CA MET A 46 -3.26 -16.29 4.01
C MET A 46 -2.99 -17.55 3.19
N ILE A 47 -3.05 -17.46 1.85
CA ILE A 47 -2.77 -18.59 0.95
C ILE A 47 -1.27 -18.88 0.86
N GLN A 48 -0.45 -17.83 0.74
CA GLN A 48 0.98 -17.97 0.48
C GLN A 48 1.82 -18.05 1.77
N GLY A 49 1.26 -17.63 2.92
CA GLY A 49 1.97 -17.52 4.19
C GLY A 49 3.01 -16.40 4.23
N VAL A 50 3.05 -15.56 3.20
CA VAL A 50 3.95 -14.40 3.04
C VAL A 50 3.17 -13.23 2.48
N ALA A 51 3.58 -12.00 2.80
CA ALA A 51 2.89 -10.81 2.35
C ALA A 51 2.77 -10.73 0.82
N ALA A 52 1.58 -10.40 0.34
CA ALA A 52 1.27 -10.33 -1.10
C ALA A 52 2.17 -9.33 -1.84
N PHE A 53 2.43 -8.17 -1.22
CA PHE A 53 3.28 -7.11 -1.76
C PHE A 53 4.20 -6.56 -0.67
N PRO A 54 5.37 -7.19 -0.42
CA PRO A 54 6.27 -6.76 0.64
C PRO A 54 7.13 -5.56 0.20
N GLY A 55 6.54 -4.39 -0.05
CA GLY A 55 7.30 -3.17 -0.35
C GLY A 55 8.06 -2.70 0.88
N MET A 56 9.38 -2.61 0.78
CA MET A 56 10.25 -2.39 1.95
C MET A 56 10.87 -1.00 2.00
N LYS A 57 10.80 -0.23 0.90
CA LYS A 57 11.55 1.03 0.79
C LYS A 57 10.66 2.25 0.61
N ASP A 58 9.97 2.33 -0.52
CA ASP A 58 9.29 3.55 -0.94
C ASP A 58 8.00 3.23 -1.70
N ILE A 59 7.18 4.25 -1.93
CA ILE A 59 5.94 4.17 -2.71
C ILE A 59 6.19 3.58 -4.11
N GLN A 60 7.31 3.95 -4.74
CA GLN A 60 7.71 3.42 -6.06
C GLN A 60 7.98 1.91 -6.03
N ASP A 61 8.72 1.42 -5.03
CA ASP A 61 8.98 -0.03 -4.84
C ASP A 61 7.67 -0.81 -4.62
N GLN A 62 6.72 -0.23 -3.89
CA GLN A 62 5.39 -0.84 -3.70
C GLN A 62 4.60 -0.88 -5.02
N LEU A 63 4.59 0.20 -5.81
CA LEU A 63 3.92 0.26 -7.11
C LEU A 63 4.54 -0.71 -8.12
N GLU A 64 5.86 -0.79 -8.20
CA GLU A 64 6.56 -1.73 -9.08
C GLU A 64 6.18 -3.18 -8.76
N ARG A 65 6.12 -3.54 -7.48
CA ARG A 65 5.69 -4.89 -7.04
C ARG A 65 4.25 -5.19 -7.42
N ILE A 66 3.37 -4.19 -7.28
CA ILE A 66 1.96 -4.33 -7.68
C ILE A 66 1.87 -4.59 -9.19
N PHE A 67 2.53 -3.78 -10.01
CA PHE A 67 2.51 -3.93 -11.47
C PHE A 67 3.25 -5.17 -11.97
N LEU A 68 4.23 -5.67 -11.23
CA LEU A 68 4.90 -6.93 -11.58
C LEU A 68 3.96 -8.14 -11.46
N ILE A 69 3.00 -8.10 -10.55
CA ILE A 69 2.05 -9.19 -10.32
C ILE A 69 0.76 -9.00 -11.13
N LEU A 70 0.21 -7.78 -11.16
CA LEU A 70 -1.06 -7.48 -11.84
C LEU A 70 -0.87 -7.09 -13.32
N GLY A 71 0.35 -6.78 -13.74
CA GLY A 71 0.67 -6.18 -15.04
C GLY A 71 0.76 -4.65 -14.96
N THR A 72 1.52 -4.05 -15.88
CA THR A 72 1.47 -2.60 -16.10
C THR A 72 0.16 -2.25 -16.78
N PRO A 73 -0.65 -1.34 -16.20
CA PRO A 73 -1.89 -0.89 -16.84
C PRO A 73 -1.58 -0.28 -18.21
N ASN A 74 -2.39 -0.62 -19.20
CA ASN A 74 -2.30 -0.13 -20.57
C ASN A 74 -3.60 0.64 -20.90
N GLU A 75 -3.67 1.36 -22.01
CA GLU A 75 -4.88 2.14 -22.35
C GLU A 75 -6.16 1.28 -22.46
N ASP A 76 -6.01 -0.04 -22.62
CA ASP A 76 -7.10 -1.03 -22.66
C ASP A 76 -7.46 -1.67 -21.30
N THR A 77 -6.62 -1.52 -20.25
CA THR A 77 -6.78 -2.22 -18.95
C THR A 77 -6.16 -1.43 -17.79
#